data_AF-A0A8J7IW41-F1
#
_entry.id   AF-A0A8J7IW41-F1
#
_cell.length_a   1.000
_cell.length_b   1.000
_cell.length_c   1.000
_cell.angle_alpha   90.00
_cell.angle_beta   90.00
_cell.angle_gamma   90.00
#
_symmetry.space_group_name_H-M   'P 1'
#
loop_
_entity.id
_entity.type
_entity.pdbx_description
1 polymer ?
#
loop_
_entity_poly.entity_id
_entity_poly.type
_entity_poly.pdbx_seq_one_letter_code
_entity_poly.pdbx_strand_id
1 'polypeptide(L)'
;MDNEAEFQEILNNVDTLSTKDKTKLIERVAIKLKQELTAQNLVPRKSLKNLWKNCNTCDGLMLSAKNLNRIANLESDNTRLFQEIEAATEDLLFYSENEYSSETFTWEVNKQGDFNLANFLLDDAFIRTISEEEFLNLIQPANIYISGHTDKELESKKASPEQLELFQKIQDNQTQFLDLLKSQAQTVEIFRFEIWDDHDRIVYEACDFVIAQLNNSNWLGFIPCVEILWIPDEMIPLSEQKNIKPETLELQRQVLETLKNSKLPMIQCYSTTMDREFTVEVDESKNALITRLLHNSGFAIATIWQKFSDYYNNCNDETEEVRYQNLDCLLESNLKNIKEYVIGSGAVYYVYVIGEAKTGDYLGVSTIAIHT
;
A
#
# COMPACT_ATOMS: atom_id res chain seq x y z
N MET A 1 12.20 -5.61 -40.08
CA MET A 1 12.83 -4.67 -39.11
C MET A 1 12.21 -3.26 -39.18
N ASP A 2 10.99 -3.09 -39.73
CA ASP A 2 10.40 -1.73 -39.90
C ASP A 2 9.26 -1.38 -38.92
N ASN A 3 8.84 -2.29 -38.02
CA ASN A 3 7.70 -2.05 -37.12
C ASN A 3 8.07 -1.55 -35.71
N GLU A 4 9.36 -1.57 -35.35
CA GLU A 4 9.82 -1.21 -34.00
C GLU A 4 10.06 0.29 -33.85
N ALA A 5 10.48 0.94 -34.94
CA ALA A 5 10.55 2.40 -35.05
C ALA A 5 9.15 3.03 -34.90
N GLU A 6 8.12 2.43 -35.52
CA GLU A 6 6.74 2.91 -35.44
C GLU A 6 6.16 2.82 -34.01
N PHE A 7 6.51 1.77 -33.24
CA PHE A 7 6.00 1.60 -31.88
C PHE A 7 6.58 2.62 -30.90
N GLN A 8 7.89 2.87 -30.94
CA GLN A 8 8.50 3.85 -30.05
C GLN A 8 8.14 5.29 -30.42
N GLU A 9 7.95 5.57 -31.71
CA GLU A 9 7.43 6.86 -32.16
C GLU A 9 5.98 7.09 -31.70
N ILE A 10 5.15 6.04 -31.67
CA ILE A 10 3.79 6.14 -31.13
C ILE A 10 3.82 6.32 -29.60
N LEU A 11 4.67 5.59 -28.87
CA LEU A 11 4.82 5.72 -27.41
C LEU A 11 5.21 7.14 -26.99
N ASN A 12 6.11 7.78 -27.74
CA ASN A 12 6.54 9.17 -27.50
C ASN A 12 5.44 10.21 -27.79
N ASN A 13 4.35 9.81 -28.48
CA ASN A 13 3.28 10.71 -28.88
C ASN A 13 1.91 10.35 -28.24
N VAL A 14 1.86 9.39 -27.31
CA VAL A 14 0.62 8.90 -26.67
C VAL A 14 -0.23 10.04 -26.08
N ASP A 15 0.41 11.06 -25.50
CA ASP A 15 -0.29 12.19 -24.89
C ASP A 15 -1.00 13.09 -25.92
N THR A 16 -0.63 13.00 -27.21
CA THR A 16 -1.24 13.78 -28.30
C THR A 16 -2.35 13.02 -29.05
N LEU A 17 -2.57 11.74 -28.73
CA LEU A 17 -3.57 10.92 -29.39
C LEU A 17 -4.99 11.20 -28.89
N SER A 18 -5.95 11.13 -29.81
CA SER A 18 -7.38 11.14 -29.45
C SER A 18 -7.76 9.88 -28.67
N THR A 19 -8.82 9.93 -27.85
CA THR A 19 -9.30 8.77 -27.09
C THR A 19 -9.57 7.55 -27.98
N LYS A 20 -10.13 7.77 -29.18
CA LYS A 20 -10.40 6.71 -30.17
C LYS A 20 -9.12 6.05 -30.68
N ASP A 21 -8.06 6.83 -30.85
CA ASP A 21 -6.77 6.33 -31.34
C ASP A 21 -5.97 5.65 -30.21
N LYS A 22 -6.12 6.12 -28.96
CA LYS A 22 -5.61 5.42 -27.77
C LYS A 22 -6.24 4.03 -27.63
N THR A 23 -7.57 3.90 -27.79
CA THR A 23 -8.24 2.58 -27.76
C THR A 23 -7.71 1.66 -28.86
N LYS A 24 -7.59 2.13 -30.09
CA LYS A 24 -7.01 1.34 -31.20
C LYS A 24 -5.56 0.95 -30.97
N LEU A 25 -4.78 1.82 -30.32
CA LEU A 25 -3.40 1.53 -29.95
C LEU A 25 -3.36 0.41 -28.91
N ILE A 26 -4.19 0.49 -27.87
CA ILE A 26 -4.32 -0.55 -26.85
C ILE A 26 -4.72 -1.89 -27.48
N GLU A 27 -5.72 -1.92 -28.36
CA GLU A 27 -6.14 -3.13 -29.07
C GLU A 27 -5.00 -3.74 -29.90
N ARG A 28 -4.22 -2.91 -30.61
CA ARG A 28 -3.06 -3.38 -31.40
C ARG A 28 -1.92 -3.89 -30.51
N VAL A 29 -1.68 -3.23 -29.38
CA VAL A 29 -0.66 -3.64 -28.40
C VAL A 29 -1.07 -4.93 -27.72
N ALA A 30 -2.33 -5.09 -27.35
CA ALA A 30 -2.87 -6.32 -26.75
C ALA A 30 -2.73 -7.52 -27.70
N ILE A 31 -3.00 -7.33 -29.01
CA ILE A 31 -2.81 -8.39 -30.02
C ILE A 31 -1.32 -8.75 -30.17
N LYS A 32 -0.42 -7.76 -30.23
CA LYS A 32 1.02 -8.01 -30.31
C LYS A 32 1.56 -8.69 -29.04
N LEU A 33 1.12 -8.26 -27.86
CA LEU A 33 1.44 -8.92 -26.59
C LEU A 33 0.97 -10.38 -26.62
N LYS A 34 -0.26 -10.66 -27.03
CA LYS A 34 -0.78 -12.03 -27.14
C LYS A 34 0.04 -12.90 -28.11
N GLN A 35 0.53 -12.33 -29.21
CA GLN A 35 1.39 -13.00 -30.19
C GLN A 35 2.82 -13.22 -29.66
N GLU A 36 3.39 -12.26 -28.94
CA GLU A 36 4.71 -12.38 -28.31
C GLU A 36 4.67 -13.39 -27.15
N LEU A 37 3.61 -13.40 -26.34
CA LEU A 37 3.37 -14.33 -25.24
C LEU A 37 3.19 -15.80 -25.70
N THR A 38 2.80 -16.00 -26.96
CA THR A 38 2.68 -17.35 -27.55
C THR A 38 3.94 -17.80 -28.28
N ALA A 39 4.99 -16.96 -28.35
CA ALA A 39 6.26 -17.30 -28.97
C ALA A 39 7.28 -17.80 -27.93
N GLN A 40 7.98 -18.91 -28.24
CA GLN A 40 8.87 -19.63 -27.32
C GLN A 40 10.17 -18.90 -26.91
N ASN A 41 10.43 -17.69 -27.40
CA ASN A 41 11.64 -16.93 -27.08
C ASN A 41 11.26 -15.49 -26.70
N LEU A 42 11.00 -15.28 -25.41
CA LEU A 42 10.67 -13.97 -24.85
C LEU A 42 11.96 -13.16 -24.63
N VAL A 43 11.99 -11.94 -25.18
CA VAL A 43 12.97 -10.91 -24.80
C VAL A 43 12.34 -10.04 -23.71
N PRO A 44 12.95 -9.90 -22.52
CA PRO A 44 12.37 -9.08 -21.44
C PRO A 44 12.29 -7.60 -21.85
N ARG A 45 11.11 -6.97 -21.68
CA ARG A 45 10.95 -5.52 -21.81
C ARG A 45 10.94 -4.84 -20.44
N LYS A 46 11.34 -3.56 -20.41
CA LYS A 46 11.17 -2.66 -19.26
C LYS A 46 9.67 -2.48 -18.95
N SER A 47 9.35 -2.46 -17.66
CA SER A 47 8.02 -2.33 -17.06
C SER A 47 7.06 -1.39 -17.81
N LEU A 48 5.83 -1.89 -18.07
CA LEU A 48 4.72 -1.12 -18.64
C LEU A 48 3.99 -0.24 -17.61
N LYS A 49 4.38 -0.26 -16.31
CA LYS A 49 3.71 0.45 -15.20
C LYS A 49 3.59 1.97 -15.45
N ASN A 50 4.51 2.56 -16.22
CA ASN A 50 4.49 4.00 -16.55
C ASN A 50 3.54 4.39 -17.71
N LEU A 51 3.11 3.44 -18.55
CA LEU A 51 2.23 3.72 -19.70
C LEU A 51 0.79 4.04 -19.29
N TRP A 52 0.38 3.54 -18.12
CA TRP A 52 -1.01 3.56 -17.68
C TRP A 52 -1.35 4.72 -16.75
N LYS A 53 -0.34 5.50 -16.33
CA LYS A 53 -0.48 6.64 -15.39
C LYS A 53 -1.37 7.78 -15.95
N ASN A 54 -1.64 7.78 -17.26
CA ASN A 54 -2.38 8.84 -17.99
C ASN A 54 -3.60 8.33 -18.80
N CYS A 55 -4.06 7.09 -18.61
CA CYS A 55 -5.17 6.52 -19.38
C CYS A 55 -6.49 6.50 -18.59
N ASN A 56 -7.41 7.43 -18.88
CA ASN A 56 -8.78 7.47 -18.34
C ASN A 56 -9.72 6.44 -19.00
N THR A 57 -9.29 5.19 -19.20
CA THR A 57 -10.13 4.16 -19.83
C THR A 57 -10.62 3.15 -18.80
N CYS A 58 -11.91 2.84 -18.87
CA CYS A 58 -12.70 1.96 -18.00
C CYS A 58 -11.93 0.79 -17.39
N ASP A 59 -12.11 0.61 -16.08
CA ASP A 59 -11.34 -0.22 -15.15
C ASP A 59 -11.19 -1.67 -15.61
N GLY A 60 -12.20 -2.21 -16.32
CA GLY A 60 -12.18 -3.57 -16.85
C GLY A 60 -11.06 -3.85 -17.87
N LEU A 61 -10.62 -2.87 -18.67
CA LEU A 61 -9.51 -3.07 -19.62
C LEU A 61 -8.14 -3.01 -18.93
N MET A 62 -8.03 -2.20 -17.87
CA MET A 62 -6.82 -2.06 -17.06
C MET A 62 -6.58 -3.30 -16.20
N LEU A 63 -7.63 -3.81 -15.53
CA LEU A 63 -7.59 -5.09 -14.80
C LEU A 63 -7.20 -6.24 -15.72
N SER A 64 -7.86 -6.35 -16.89
CA SER A 64 -7.58 -7.43 -17.84
C SER A 64 -6.12 -7.40 -18.33
N ALA A 65 -5.54 -6.23 -18.58
CA ALA A 65 -4.14 -6.09 -18.99
C ALA A 65 -3.14 -6.37 -17.85
N LYS A 66 -3.46 -6.00 -16.59
CA LYS A 66 -2.66 -6.36 -15.41
C LYS A 66 -2.65 -7.87 -15.19
N ASN A 67 -3.81 -8.52 -15.26
CA ASN A 67 -3.95 -9.97 -15.05
C ASN A 67 -3.25 -10.78 -16.14
N LEU A 68 -3.37 -10.39 -17.41
CA LEU A 68 -2.68 -11.06 -18.52
C LEU A 68 -1.15 -11.00 -18.39
N ASN A 69 -0.59 -9.87 -17.93
CA ASN A 69 0.84 -9.76 -17.67
C ASN A 69 1.29 -10.58 -16.45
N ARG A 70 0.46 -10.72 -15.42
CA ARG A 70 0.74 -11.59 -14.27
C ARG A 70 0.74 -13.06 -14.69
N ILE A 71 -0.30 -13.52 -15.39
CA ILE A 71 -0.47 -14.90 -15.86
C ILE A 71 0.69 -15.37 -16.75
N ALA A 72 1.13 -14.51 -17.68
CA ALA A 72 2.23 -14.79 -18.62
C ALA A 72 3.57 -15.13 -17.96
N ASN A 73 3.71 -14.77 -16.69
CA ASN A 73 4.97 -14.67 -15.99
C ASN A 73 5.10 -15.71 -14.87
N LEU A 74 4.01 -16.39 -14.51
CA LEU A 74 3.96 -17.43 -13.48
C LEU A 74 4.54 -18.76 -13.98
N GLU A 75 5.12 -19.54 -13.06
CA GLU A 75 5.39 -20.95 -13.32
C GLU A 75 4.10 -21.70 -13.64
N SER A 76 4.18 -22.74 -14.48
CA SER A 76 2.99 -23.43 -15.02
C SER A 76 2.00 -23.92 -13.97
N ASP A 77 2.51 -24.30 -12.79
CA ASP A 77 1.69 -24.80 -11.69
C ASP A 77 0.98 -23.65 -10.95
N ASN A 78 1.63 -22.49 -10.81
CA ASN A 78 1.01 -21.29 -10.24
C ASN A 78 0.02 -20.65 -11.23
N THR A 79 0.28 -20.72 -12.54
CA THR A 79 -0.66 -20.21 -13.56
C THR A 79 -2.03 -20.85 -13.43
N ARG A 80 -2.08 -22.17 -13.24
CA ARG A 80 -3.34 -22.89 -13.09
C ARG A 80 -4.05 -22.50 -11.81
N LEU A 81 -3.36 -22.49 -10.68
CA LEU A 81 -3.95 -22.10 -9.39
C LEU A 81 -4.46 -20.65 -9.43
N PHE A 82 -3.71 -19.74 -10.02
CA PHE A 82 -4.12 -18.35 -10.23
C PHE A 82 -5.44 -18.27 -11.00
N GLN A 83 -5.56 -19.00 -12.12
CA GLN A 83 -6.78 -19.04 -12.92
C GLN A 83 -7.98 -19.66 -12.17
N GLU A 84 -7.73 -20.69 -11.36
CA GLU A 84 -8.77 -21.30 -10.52
C GLU A 84 -9.27 -20.32 -9.44
N ILE A 85 -8.36 -19.55 -8.82
CA ILE A 85 -8.73 -18.50 -7.85
C ILE A 85 -9.47 -17.36 -8.55
N GLU A 86 -8.97 -16.89 -9.70
CA GLU A 86 -9.59 -15.81 -10.48
C GLU A 86 -11.04 -16.16 -10.85
N ALA A 87 -11.28 -17.39 -11.34
CA ALA A 87 -12.61 -17.88 -11.64
C ALA A 87 -13.50 -18.04 -10.40
N ALA A 88 -12.93 -18.39 -9.24
CA ALA A 88 -13.68 -18.48 -7.99
C ALA A 88 -14.08 -17.10 -7.44
N THR A 89 -13.29 -16.06 -7.72
CA THR A 89 -13.53 -14.67 -7.31
C THR A 89 -14.34 -13.84 -8.31
N GLU A 90 -14.54 -14.33 -9.54
CA GLU A 90 -15.29 -13.63 -10.59
C GLU A 90 -16.70 -13.29 -10.10
N ASP A 91 -17.12 -12.02 -10.16
CA ASP A 91 -18.41 -11.53 -9.64
C ASP A 91 -18.66 -11.83 -8.14
N LEU A 92 -17.62 -12.10 -7.35
CA LEU A 92 -17.73 -12.25 -5.90
C LEU A 92 -17.50 -10.89 -5.23
N LEU A 93 -18.54 -10.40 -4.55
CA LEU A 93 -18.54 -9.08 -3.94
C LEU A 93 -18.30 -9.20 -2.43
N PHE A 94 -17.28 -8.52 -1.93
CA PHE A 94 -17.00 -8.45 -0.51
C PHE A 94 -18.01 -7.54 0.18
N TYR A 95 -18.71 -8.08 1.18
CA TYR A 95 -19.78 -7.37 1.87
C TYR A 95 -19.18 -6.44 2.93
N SER A 96 -19.08 -5.16 2.57
CA SER A 96 -18.82 -4.06 3.50
C SER A 96 -19.91 -3.00 3.33
N GLU A 97 -19.71 -1.77 3.79
CA GLU A 97 -20.68 -0.68 3.52
C GLU A 97 -20.82 -0.34 2.03
N ASN A 98 -19.87 -0.83 1.22
CA ASN A 98 -19.98 -0.88 -0.23
C ASN A 98 -19.51 -2.25 -0.75
N GLU A 99 -19.88 -2.57 -1.98
CA GLU A 99 -19.59 -3.86 -2.61
C GLU A 99 -18.38 -3.71 -3.54
N TYR A 100 -17.25 -4.31 -3.15
CA TYR A 100 -16.04 -4.36 -3.99
C TYR A 100 -15.78 -5.78 -4.47
N SER A 101 -15.37 -5.90 -5.74
CA SER A 101 -14.95 -7.17 -6.29
C SER A 101 -13.67 -7.66 -5.63
N SER A 102 -13.55 -8.98 -5.53
CA SER A 102 -12.28 -9.62 -5.17
C SER A 102 -11.34 -9.73 -6.38
N GLU A 103 -10.05 -9.54 -6.15
CA GLU A 103 -8.99 -9.70 -7.15
C GLU A 103 -8.00 -10.78 -6.73
N THR A 104 -7.42 -11.50 -7.69
CA THR A 104 -6.37 -12.49 -7.38
C THR A 104 -5.02 -11.79 -7.20
N PHE A 105 -4.33 -12.15 -6.11
CA PHE A 105 -3.01 -11.68 -5.75
C PHE A 105 -1.93 -12.72 -6.09
N THR A 106 -0.73 -12.23 -6.44
CA THR A 106 0.46 -13.08 -6.58
C THR A 106 1.73 -12.31 -6.21
N TRP A 107 2.68 -13.02 -5.59
CA TRP A 107 4.03 -12.58 -5.28
C TRP A 107 5.04 -13.65 -5.69
N GLU A 108 5.84 -13.34 -6.70
CA GLU A 108 6.84 -14.24 -7.26
C GLU A 108 8.18 -14.05 -6.55
N VAL A 109 8.58 -15.00 -5.71
CA VAL A 109 9.79 -14.88 -4.87
C VAL A 109 11.04 -14.70 -5.72
N ASN A 110 11.10 -15.36 -6.88
CA ASN A 110 12.23 -15.23 -7.82
C ASN A 110 12.39 -13.83 -8.43
N LYS A 111 11.33 -13.00 -8.43
CA LYS A 111 11.32 -11.66 -9.03
C LYS A 111 11.28 -10.55 -7.99
N GLN A 112 10.48 -10.74 -6.94
CA GLN A 112 10.19 -9.74 -5.91
C GLN A 112 10.97 -10.01 -4.61
N GLY A 113 11.66 -11.15 -4.51
CA GLY A 113 12.39 -11.57 -3.31
C GLY A 113 11.47 -12.19 -2.26
N ASP A 114 12.01 -12.44 -1.06
CA ASP A 114 11.24 -13.02 0.04
C ASP A 114 10.07 -12.11 0.42
N PHE A 115 8.89 -12.72 0.58
CA PHE A 115 7.71 -12.00 1.00
C PHE A 115 7.85 -11.53 2.46
N ASN A 116 7.64 -10.24 2.66
CA ASN A 116 7.37 -9.64 3.97
C ASN A 116 6.53 -8.38 3.76
N LEU A 117 5.77 -7.99 4.79
CA LEU A 117 4.82 -6.88 4.70
C LEU A 117 5.48 -5.58 4.23
N ALA A 118 6.68 -5.26 4.71
CA ALA A 118 7.39 -4.05 4.30
C ALA A 118 7.73 -4.04 2.80
N ASN A 119 8.30 -5.13 2.27
CA ASN A 119 8.58 -5.25 0.84
C ASN A 119 7.31 -5.21 0.00
N PHE A 120 6.26 -5.87 0.47
CA PHE A 120 4.97 -5.88 -0.20
C PHE A 120 4.38 -4.46 -0.33
N LEU A 121 4.31 -3.72 0.78
CA LEU A 121 3.78 -2.36 0.78
C LEU A 121 4.60 -1.38 -0.08
N LEU A 122 5.91 -1.60 -0.20
CA LEU A 122 6.78 -0.83 -1.11
C LEU A 122 6.51 -1.18 -2.59
N ASP A 123 6.32 -2.45 -2.92
CA ASP A 123 6.11 -2.90 -4.30
C ASP A 123 4.71 -2.51 -4.83
N ASP A 124 3.70 -2.65 -3.97
CA ASP A 124 2.30 -2.31 -4.26
C ASP A 124 2.02 -0.79 -4.13
N ALA A 125 3.06 0.00 -3.84
CA ALA A 125 3.03 1.45 -3.80
C ALA A 125 2.14 2.08 -2.71
N PHE A 126 1.78 1.34 -1.66
CA PHE A 126 1.26 1.91 -0.42
C PHE A 126 2.29 2.81 0.27
N ILE A 127 3.57 2.46 0.15
CA ILE A 127 4.67 3.22 0.75
C ILE A 127 5.61 3.72 -0.34
N ARG A 128 5.98 5.00 -0.26
CA ARG A 128 7.03 5.59 -1.10
C ARG A 128 8.02 6.40 -0.28
N THR A 129 9.27 6.45 -0.73
CA THR A 129 10.26 7.37 -0.17
C THR A 129 9.95 8.80 -0.60
N ILE A 130 10.08 9.74 0.33
CA ILE A 130 9.92 11.18 0.08
C ILE A 130 11.19 11.94 0.46
N SER A 131 11.35 13.14 -0.10
CA SER A 131 12.50 13.99 0.26
C SER A 131 12.25 14.68 1.61
N GLU A 132 13.34 15.07 2.26
CA GLU A 132 13.28 15.94 3.44
C GLU A 132 12.60 17.28 3.14
N GLU A 133 12.83 17.83 1.95
CA GLU A 133 12.14 19.04 1.51
C GLU A 133 10.62 18.82 1.45
N GLU A 134 10.16 17.68 0.91
CA GLU A 134 8.74 17.34 0.88
C GLU A 134 8.19 17.20 2.30
N PHE A 135 8.90 16.50 3.19
CA PHE A 135 8.50 16.33 4.60
C PHE A 135 8.39 17.66 5.36
N LEU A 136 9.35 18.58 5.17
CA LEU A 136 9.36 19.86 5.87
C LEU A 136 8.41 20.89 5.25
N ASN A 137 8.07 20.77 3.97
CA ASN A 137 7.19 21.71 3.26
C ASN A 137 5.69 21.33 3.32
N LEU A 138 5.34 20.21 3.94
CA LEU A 138 3.94 19.78 4.08
C LEU A 138 3.05 20.77 4.83
N ILE A 139 3.65 21.54 5.73
CA ILE A 139 2.98 22.52 6.58
C ILE A 139 2.84 23.85 5.83
N GLN A 140 2.23 23.80 4.66
CA GLN A 140 1.75 25.02 4.03
C GLN A 140 0.38 25.35 4.62
N PRO A 141 0.08 26.63 4.88
CA PRO A 141 -1.25 27.04 5.34
C PRO A 141 -2.40 26.57 4.44
N ALA A 142 -2.11 26.27 3.17
CA ALA A 142 -3.06 25.75 2.19
C ALA A 142 -3.32 24.24 2.31
N ASN A 143 -2.49 23.48 3.02
CA ASN A 143 -2.52 22.01 3.06
C ASN A 143 -3.19 21.44 4.32
N ILE A 144 -3.36 22.24 5.38
CA ILE A 144 -4.02 21.78 6.61
C ILE A 144 -5.52 22.02 6.47
N TYR A 145 -6.18 21.09 5.77
CA TYR A 145 -7.62 20.92 5.89
C TYR A 145 -7.90 20.01 7.08
N ILE A 146 -8.26 20.63 8.19
CA ILE A 146 -9.16 19.99 9.15
C ILE A 146 -10.50 19.85 8.42
N SER A 147 -10.94 18.61 8.23
CA SER A 147 -12.20 18.18 7.60
C SER A 147 -13.32 19.25 7.51
N GLY A 148 -13.81 19.56 6.31
CA GLY A 148 -15.17 20.13 6.14
C GLY A 148 -15.41 21.30 5.19
N HIS A 149 -14.43 21.79 4.42
CA HIS A 149 -14.66 22.90 3.47
C HIS A 149 -14.30 22.53 2.02
N THR A 150 -15.12 22.96 1.07
CA THR A 150 -14.91 22.72 -0.37
C THR A 150 -13.90 23.70 -0.97
N ASP A 151 -13.14 23.26 -1.98
CA ASP A 151 -12.04 23.98 -2.64
C ASP A 151 -12.34 25.44 -3.04
N LYS A 152 -13.61 25.78 -3.31
CA LYS A 152 -14.02 27.13 -3.72
C LYS A 152 -14.01 28.18 -2.60
N GLU A 153 -14.02 27.78 -1.33
CA GLU A 153 -13.94 28.73 -0.20
C GLU A 153 -12.48 29.06 0.18
N LEU A 154 -11.51 28.24 -0.24
CA LEU A 154 -10.12 28.28 0.26
C LEU A 154 -9.14 29.15 -0.51
N GLU A 155 -9.39 29.45 -1.79
CA GLU A 155 -8.57 30.41 -2.53
C GLU A 155 -8.64 31.84 -1.92
N SER A 156 -9.53 32.08 -0.94
CA SER A 156 -9.84 33.40 -0.41
C SER A 156 -9.28 33.73 0.99
N LYS A 157 -8.78 32.76 1.78
CA LYS A 157 -8.33 33.01 3.16
C LYS A 157 -6.81 32.90 3.31
N LYS A 158 -6.15 34.05 3.36
CA LYS A 158 -4.76 34.14 3.82
C LYS A 158 -4.68 33.70 5.29
N ALA A 159 -3.68 32.89 5.63
CA ALA A 159 -3.39 32.48 6.99
C ALA A 159 -3.24 33.69 7.92
N SER A 160 -3.77 33.60 9.14
CA SER A 160 -3.54 34.61 10.17
C SER A 160 -2.07 34.62 10.61
N PRO A 161 -1.55 35.74 11.16
CA PRO A 161 -0.21 35.77 11.73
C PRO A 161 0.04 34.68 12.79
N GLU A 162 -0.96 34.37 13.62
CA GLU A 162 -0.88 33.31 14.64
C GLU A 162 -0.76 31.91 14.01
N GLN A 163 -1.45 31.66 12.90
CA GLN A 163 -1.33 30.41 12.16
C GLN A 163 0.07 30.28 11.54
N LEU A 164 0.60 31.36 10.94
CA LEU A 164 1.95 31.38 10.40
C LEU A 164 3.02 31.12 11.46
N GLU A 165 2.88 31.72 12.66
CA GLU A 165 3.79 31.47 13.79
C GLU A 165 3.72 30.01 14.27
N LEU A 166 2.51 29.43 14.33
CA LEU A 166 2.33 28.02 14.65
C LEU A 166 3.00 27.11 13.62
N PHE A 167 2.84 27.39 12.31
CA PHE A 167 3.46 26.58 11.26
C PHE A 167 4.98 26.65 11.31
N GLN A 168 5.55 27.83 11.51
CA GLN A 168 6.99 27.99 11.68
C GLN A 168 7.48 27.16 12.87
N LYS A 169 6.78 27.21 14.00
CA LYS A 169 7.15 26.44 15.19
C LYS A 169 7.13 24.93 14.94
N ILE A 170 6.15 24.43 14.19
CA ILE A 170 6.09 23.00 13.86
C ILE A 170 7.24 22.61 12.92
N GLN A 171 7.54 23.44 11.91
CA GLN A 171 8.65 23.21 11.00
C GLN A 171 10.01 23.23 11.73
N ASP A 172 10.20 24.16 12.68
CA ASP A 172 11.39 24.23 13.53
C ASP A 172 11.53 22.95 14.37
N ASN A 173 10.42 22.47 14.95
CA ASN A 173 10.41 21.21 15.72
C ASN A 173 10.77 20.00 14.84
N GLN A 174 10.22 19.90 13.62
CA GLN A 174 10.55 18.85 12.66
C GLN A 174 12.03 18.87 12.29
N THR A 175 12.57 20.06 12.01
CA THR A 175 13.97 20.25 11.65
C THR A 175 14.89 19.83 12.79
N GLN A 176 14.64 20.33 14.01
CA GLN A 176 15.41 19.97 15.20
C GLN A 176 15.38 18.45 15.46
N PHE A 177 14.22 17.84 15.24
CA PHE A 177 14.05 16.42 15.40
C PHE A 177 14.85 15.60 14.36
N LEU A 178 14.81 15.99 13.08
CA LEU A 178 15.61 15.34 12.05
C LEU A 178 17.11 15.50 12.30
N ASP A 179 17.54 16.67 12.76
CA ASP A 179 18.95 16.93 13.12
C ASP A 179 19.41 16.03 14.27
N LEU A 180 18.56 15.82 15.29
CA LEU A 180 18.83 14.87 16.38
C LEU A 180 19.06 13.45 15.82
N LEU A 181 18.15 12.96 14.98
CA LEU A 181 18.29 11.62 14.37
C LEU A 181 19.57 11.51 13.53
N LYS A 182 19.80 12.47 12.64
CA LYS A 182 20.98 12.51 11.77
C LYS A 182 22.29 12.55 12.56
N SER A 183 22.30 13.15 13.74
CA SER A 183 23.49 13.16 14.61
C SER A 183 23.86 11.76 15.16
N GLN A 184 22.90 10.84 15.22
CA GLN A 184 23.06 9.48 15.77
C GLN A 184 22.98 8.38 14.70
N ALA A 185 22.71 8.73 13.45
CA ALA A 185 22.39 7.81 12.38
C ALA A 185 23.39 7.85 11.21
N GLN A 186 23.61 6.69 10.60
CA GLN A 186 24.33 6.54 9.34
C GLN A 186 23.46 6.99 8.17
N THR A 187 22.17 6.65 8.23
CA THR A 187 21.17 7.01 7.23
C THR A 187 19.86 7.38 7.90
N VAL A 188 19.14 8.32 7.30
CA VAL A 188 17.77 8.68 7.65
C VAL A 188 16.95 8.63 6.38
N GLU A 189 15.84 7.92 6.41
CA GLU A 189 14.91 7.77 5.30
C GLU A 189 13.52 8.20 5.74
N ILE A 190 12.85 8.94 4.87
CA ILE A 190 11.49 9.41 5.11
C ILE A 190 10.59 8.73 4.10
N PHE A 191 9.50 8.18 4.61
CA PHE A 191 8.51 7.47 3.84
C PHE A 191 7.16 8.15 4.02
N ARG A 192 6.34 8.02 2.98
CA ARG A 192 4.92 8.31 3.04
C ARG A 192 4.15 7.02 2.80
N PHE A 193 3.23 6.73 3.70
CA PHE A 193 2.16 5.78 3.48
C PHE A 193 0.97 6.55 2.88
N GLU A 194 0.41 6.07 1.77
CA GLU A 194 -0.74 6.69 1.11
C GLU A 194 -1.76 5.62 0.68
N ILE A 195 -3.03 5.90 0.91
CA ILE A 195 -4.18 5.20 0.34
C ILE A 195 -4.85 6.14 -0.66
N TRP A 196 -5.08 5.66 -1.87
CA TRP A 196 -5.64 6.45 -2.96
C TRP A 196 -6.91 5.80 -3.50
N ASP A 197 -7.82 6.61 -4.02
CA ASP A 197 -8.78 6.17 -5.02
C ASP A 197 -8.14 6.27 -6.41
N ASP A 198 -8.00 5.15 -7.12
CA ASP A 198 -7.54 5.13 -8.50
C ASP A 198 -8.50 5.87 -9.45
N HIS A 199 -9.80 5.93 -9.13
CA HIS A 199 -10.81 6.57 -9.99
C HIS A 199 -10.73 8.09 -9.93
N ASP A 200 -10.72 8.65 -8.71
CA ASP A 200 -10.77 10.10 -8.49
C ASP A 200 -9.38 10.72 -8.24
N ARG A 201 -8.32 9.92 -8.13
CA ARG A 201 -6.95 10.36 -7.77
C ARG A 201 -6.91 11.13 -6.45
N ILE A 202 -7.84 10.82 -5.56
CA ILE A 202 -7.96 11.43 -4.24
C ILE A 202 -7.15 10.57 -3.27
N VAL A 203 -6.31 11.22 -2.48
CA VAL A 203 -5.69 10.58 -1.31
C VAL A 203 -6.77 10.47 -0.24
N TYR A 204 -7.15 9.25 0.12
CA TYR A 204 -8.01 9.04 1.28
C TYR A 204 -7.23 9.26 2.56
N GLU A 205 -6.05 8.64 2.64
CA GLU A 205 -5.24 8.68 3.84
C GLU A 205 -3.78 8.80 3.49
N ALA A 206 -3.07 9.65 4.21
CA ALA A 206 -1.63 9.79 4.09
C ALA A 206 -0.99 10.10 5.44
N CYS A 207 0.11 9.41 5.72
CA CYS A 207 0.97 9.73 6.84
C CYS A 207 2.44 9.60 6.45
N ASP A 208 3.27 10.44 7.06
CA ASP A 208 4.71 10.34 6.91
C ASP A 208 5.30 9.64 8.13
N PHE A 209 6.31 8.82 7.87
CA PHE A 209 7.09 8.16 8.89
C PHE A 209 8.57 8.20 8.55
N VAL A 210 9.40 8.19 9.58
CA VAL A 210 10.85 8.29 9.41
C VAL A 210 11.47 7.07 10.05
N ILE A 211 12.47 6.53 9.37
CA ILE A 211 13.35 5.51 9.93
C ILE A 211 14.80 5.95 9.80
N ALA A 212 15.63 5.46 10.69
CA ALA A 212 17.04 5.76 10.74
C ALA A 212 17.84 4.49 11.04
N GLN A 213 18.89 4.26 10.26
CA GLN A 213 19.90 3.27 10.60
C GLN A 213 20.90 3.94 11.55
N LEU A 214 20.94 3.53 12.80
CA LEU A 214 21.80 4.11 13.81
C LEU A 214 23.27 3.73 13.60
N ASN A 215 24.18 4.51 14.15
CA ASN A 215 25.63 4.24 14.12
C ASN A 215 26.03 2.88 14.70
N ASN A 216 25.17 2.31 15.53
CA ASN A 216 25.35 1.01 16.15
C ASN A 216 24.64 -0.14 15.39
N SER A 217 24.18 0.11 14.16
CA SER A 217 23.52 -0.84 13.26
C SER A 217 22.08 -1.24 13.64
N ASN A 218 21.54 -0.82 14.79
CA ASN A 218 20.11 -0.95 15.02
C ASN A 218 19.35 0.08 14.18
N TRP A 219 18.07 -0.21 13.93
CA TRP A 219 17.14 0.69 13.28
C TRP A 219 16.23 1.32 14.34
N LEU A 220 15.88 2.59 14.14
CA LEU A 220 14.89 3.32 14.94
C LEU A 220 13.96 4.06 14.00
N GLY A 221 12.69 4.13 14.32
CA GLY A 221 11.75 4.93 13.54
C GLY A 221 10.51 5.32 14.33
N PHE A 222 9.69 6.17 13.72
CA PHE A 222 8.42 6.57 14.29
C PHE A 222 7.40 6.88 13.19
N ILE A 223 6.13 6.76 13.56
CA ILE A 223 4.96 6.96 12.71
C ILE A 223 3.79 7.50 13.57
N PRO A 224 2.91 8.36 13.03
CA PRO A 224 1.65 8.70 13.71
C PRO A 224 0.79 7.45 13.96
N CYS A 225 0.03 7.43 15.06
CA CYS A 225 -0.98 6.39 15.25
C CYS A 225 -2.33 6.82 14.71
N VAL A 226 -3.10 5.86 14.23
CA VAL A 226 -4.48 6.04 13.74
C VAL A 226 -5.44 5.18 14.52
N GLU A 227 -6.68 5.63 14.65
CA GLU A 227 -7.73 4.80 15.23
C GLU A 227 -8.12 3.69 14.25
N ILE A 228 -8.07 2.46 14.74
CA ILE A 228 -8.45 1.27 13.98
C ILE A 228 -9.92 1.03 14.29
N LEU A 229 -10.81 1.32 13.34
CA LEU A 229 -12.24 1.05 13.50
C LEU A 229 -12.55 -0.44 13.33
N TRP A 230 -11.76 -1.14 12.51
CA TRP A 230 -11.88 -2.56 12.30
C TRP A 230 -10.71 -3.32 12.94
N ILE A 231 -10.88 -3.74 14.19
CA ILE A 231 -9.90 -4.58 14.88
C ILE A 231 -10.28 -6.05 14.65
N PRO A 232 -9.47 -6.81 13.91
CA PRO A 232 -9.67 -8.26 13.77
C PRO A 232 -9.48 -8.98 15.11
N ASP A 233 -10.24 -10.05 15.33
CA ASP A 233 -10.32 -10.74 16.63
C ASP A 233 -8.98 -11.32 17.10
N GLU A 234 -8.12 -11.75 16.17
CA GLU A 234 -6.84 -12.40 16.49
C GLU A 234 -5.70 -11.88 15.60
N MET A 235 -4.97 -10.90 16.14
CA MET A 235 -3.75 -10.35 15.53
C MET A 235 -2.56 -11.31 15.68
N ILE A 236 -1.73 -11.42 14.65
CA ILE A 236 -0.50 -12.20 14.71
C ILE A 236 0.52 -11.43 15.56
N PRO A 237 1.06 -12.03 16.65
CA PRO A 237 2.03 -11.34 17.48
C PRO A 237 3.31 -11.07 16.68
N LEU A 238 3.81 -9.85 16.79
CA LEU A 238 5.10 -9.47 16.25
C LEU A 238 6.22 -10.24 16.96
N SER A 239 7.23 -10.66 16.20
CA SER A 239 8.43 -11.29 16.75
C SER A 239 9.08 -10.43 17.83
N GLU A 240 9.69 -11.04 18.84
CA GLU A 240 10.45 -10.31 19.85
C GLU A 240 11.62 -9.54 19.22
N GLN A 241 11.85 -8.32 19.73
CA GLN A 241 13.03 -7.54 19.40
C GLN A 241 14.27 -8.24 19.96
N LYS A 242 15.24 -8.53 19.08
CA LYS A 242 16.50 -9.17 19.45
C LYS A 242 17.65 -8.21 19.23
N ASN A 243 18.71 -8.36 20.02
CA ASN A 243 19.98 -7.64 19.84
C ASN A 243 19.86 -6.11 19.83
N ILE A 244 18.87 -5.55 20.54
CA ILE A 244 18.74 -4.09 20.70
C ILE A 244 19.74 -3.62 21.75
N LYS A 245 20.56 -2.65 21.37
CA LYS A 245 21.60 -2.11 22.24
C LYS A 245 20.99 -1.10 23.24
N PRO A 246 21.51 -1.01 24.48
CA PRO A 246 20.94 -0.11 25.51
C PRO A 246 20.88 1.36 25.08
N GLU A 247 21.89 1.83 24.34
CA GLU A 247 21.90 3.20 23.81
C GLU A 247 20.79 3.47 22.78
N THR A 248 20.35 2.44 22.04
CA THR A 248 19.20 2.52 21.12
C THR A 248 17.89 2.72 21.89
N LEU A 249 17.71 2.00 23.00
CA LEU A 249 16.52 2.13 23.85
C LEU A 249 16.45 3.49 24.53
N GLU A 250 17.60 4.03 24.94
CA GLU A 250 17.66 5.38 25.50
C GLU A 250 17.33 6.44 24.44
N LEU A 251 17.82 6.30 23.21
CA LEU A 251 17.45 7.19 22.10
C LEU A 251 15.97 7.07 21.75
N GLN A 252 15.40 5.86 21.73
CA GLN A 252 13.96 5.64 21.53
C GLN A 252 13.12 6.42 22.54
N ARG A 253 13.53 6.40 23.82
CA ARG A 253 12.86 7.16 24.89
C ARG A 253 12.96 8.67 24.65
N GLN A 254 14.14 9.18 24.27
CA GLN A 254 14.34 10.59 23.98
C GLN A 254 13.52 11.05 22.76
N VAL A 255 13.47 10.23 21.70
CA VAL A 255 12.65 10.47 20.52
C VAL A 255 11.17 10.54 20.90
N LEU A 256 10.67 9.57 21.68
CA LEU A 256 9.28 9.56 22.13
C LEU A 256 8.93 10.79 22.99
N GLU A 257 9.81 11.18 23.91
CA GLU A 257 9.64 12.38 24.74
C GLU A 257 9.65 13.66 23.88
N THR A 258 10.51 13.74 22.87
CA THR A 258 10.55 14.87 21.91
C THR A 258 9.25 14.93 21.11
N LEU A 259 8.78 13.78 20.60
CA LEU A 259 7.56 13.68 19.80
C LEU A 259 6.33 14.13 20.58
N LYS A 260 6.18 13.73 21.85
CA LYS A 260 5.06 14.17 22.71
C LYS A 260 5.02 15.68 22.93
N ASN A 261 6.17 16.35 22.85
CA ASN A 261 6.26 17.80 23.00
C ASN A 261 6.12 18.53 21.67
N SER A 262 6.28 17.82 20.54
CA SER A 262 6.14 18.36 19.20
C SER A 262 4.76 18.03 18.63
N LYS A 263 3.97 19.06 18.29
CA LYS A 263 2.75 18.87 17.50
C LYS A 263 3.13 18.60 16.05
N LEU A 264 3.53 17.38 15.70
CA LEU A 264 3.81 17.04 14.30
C LEU A 264 2.48 16.99 13.53
N PRO A 265 2.44 17.50 12.28
CA PRO A 265 1.22 17.46 11.48
C PRO A 265 0.99 16.06 10.93
N MET A 266 -0.27 15.63 10.98
CA MET A 266 -0.77 14.50 10.19
C MET A 266 -1.31 15.06 8.88
N ILE A 267 -0.95 14.44 7.75
CA ILE A 267 -1.20 14.99 6.40
C ILE A 267 -2.68 14.93 6.07
N GLN A 268 -3.31 13.76 6.25
CA GLN A 268 -4.73 13.52 6.04
C GLN A 268 -5.04 12.12 6.58
N CYS A 269 -5.76 12.02 7.70
CA CYS A 269 -6.43 10.78 8.07
C CYS A 269 -7.87 11.12 8.40
N TYR A 270 -8.82 10.40 7.83
CA TYR A 270 -10.24 10.53 8.18
C TYR A 270 -10.52 9.99 9.59
N SER A 271 -9.63 9.15 10.13
CA SER A 271 -9.76 8.60 11.48
C SER A 271 -9.62 9.69 12.56
N THR A 272 -10.45 9.62 13.60
CA THR A 272 -10.21 10.33 14.86
C THR A 272 -8.85 9.92 15.44
N THR A 273 -8.03 10.89 15.83
CA THR A 273 -6.71 10.62 16.40
C THR A 273 -6.85 9.91 17.75
N MET A 274 -6.16 8.78 17.94
CA MET A 274 -6.06 8.13 19.26
C MET A 274 -5.37 9.04 20.30
N ASP A 275 -5.57 8.76 21.59
CA ASP A 275 -4.82 9.38 22.72
C ASP A 275 -3.28 9.22 22.60
N ARG A 276 -2.80 8.34 21.72
CA ARG A 276 -1.39 8.20 21.34
C ARG A 276 -1.16 8.90 20.00
N GLU A 277 -0.36 9.95 19.98
CA GLU A 277 -0.06 10.66 18.73
C GLU A 277 0.96 9.90 17.85
N PHE A 278 1.90 9.16 18.46
CA PHE A 278 3.00 8.47 17.75
C PHE A 278 3.34 7.12 18.35
N THR A 279 3.78 6.21 17.49
CA THR A 279 4.52 5.00 17.84
C THR A 279 5.98 5.17 17.47
N VAL A 280 6.89 4.76 18.36
CA VAL A 280 8.34 4.79 18.15
C VAL A 280 8.89 3.40 18.38
N GLU A 281 9.55 2.84 17.38
CA GLU A 281 10.00 1.46 17.38
C GLU A 281 11.47 1.34 17.05
N VAL A 282 12.04 0.21 17.44
CA VAL A 282 13.42 -0.17 17.17
C VAL A 282 13.49 -1.61 16.70
N ASP A 283 14.44 -1.93 15.83
CA ASP A 283 14.65 -3.31 15.39
C ASP A 283 16.09 -3.53 14.89
N GLU A 284 16.46 -4.79 14.64
CA GLU A 284 17.78 -5.14 14.06
C GLU A 284 17.79 -5.01 12.53
N SER A 285 16.62 -5.04 11.89
CA SER A 285 16.49 -4.90 10.44
C SER A 285 15.47 -3.85 10.03
N LYS A 286 15.69 -3.22 8.87
CA LYS A 286 14.78 -2.24 8.27
C LYS A 286 13.37 -2.79 8.08
N ASN A 287 13.24 -4.00 7.53
CA ASN A 287 11.93 -4.59 7.21
C ASN A 287 11.13 -4.94 8.47
N ALA A 288 11.80 -5.44 9.52
CA ALA A 288 11.16 -5.70 10.79
C ALA A 288 10.71 -4.39 11.47
N LEU A 289 11.53 -3.32 11.40
CA LEU A 289 11.15 -2.01 11.91
C LEU A 289 9.90 -1.46 11.19
N ILE A 290 9.88 -1.46 9.85
CA ILE A 290 8.75 -0.95 9.06
C ILE A 290 7.47 -1.74 9.40
N THR A 291 7.58 -3.08 9.45
CA THR A 291 6.45 -3.96 9.80
C THR A 291 5.90 -3.63 11.19
N ARG A 292 6.79 -3.45 12.18
CA ARG A 292 6.41 -3.14 13.56
C ARG A 292 5.78 -1.76 13.69
N LEU A 293 6.33 -0.75 13.00
CA LEU A 293 5.78 0.60 12.97
C LEU A 293 4.35 0.59 12.45
N LEU A 294 4.11 0.00 11.28
CA LEU A 294 2.79 0.01 10.64
C LEU A 294 1.76 -0.83 11.38
N HIS A 295 2.19 -1.95 11.98
CA HIS A 295 1.34 -2.78 12.82
C HIS A 295 0.92 -2.04 14.09
N ASN A 296 1.88 -1.46 14.82
CA ASN A 296 1.59 -0.81 16.10
C ASN A 296 0.94 0.58 15.92
N SER A 297 1.05 1.19 14.75
CA SER A 297 0.33 2.42 14.40
C SER A 297 -1.11 2.19 13.96
N GLY A 298 -1.43 0.96 13.51
CA GLY A 298 -2.75 0.60 13.00
C GLY A 298 -2.94 0.76 11.49
N PHE A 299 -1.88 1.03 10.72
CA PHE A 299 -1.98 1.20 9.26
C PHE A 299 -1.88 -0.11 8.48
N ALA A 300 -1.21 -1.13 9.04
CA ALA A 300 -1.10 -2.42 8.38
C ALA A 300 -0.99 -3.54 9.42
N ILE A 301 -2.03 -4.35 9.54
CA ILE A 301 -2.16 -5.41 10.54
C ILE A 301 -2.11 -6.76 9.84
N ALA A 302 -1.43 -7.73 10.43
CA ALA A 302 -1.46 -9.11 10.00
C ALA A 302 -2.23 -9.96 11.02
N THR A 303 -3.14 -10.80 10.54
CA THR A 303 -4.09 -11.54 11.37
C THR A 303 -4.09 -13.01 10.97
N ILE A 304 -4.62 -13.83 11.87
CA ILE A 304 -4.98 -15.19 11.50
C ILE A 304 -6.13 -15.09 10.52
N TRP A 305 -5.96 -15.72 9.36
CA TRP A 305 -6.99 -15.73 8.33
C TRP A 305 -8.28 -16.35 8.86
N GLN A 306 -9.37 -15.58 8.79
CA GLN A 306 -10.72 -16.06 8.99
C GLN A 306 -11.34 -16.35 7.63
N LYS A 307 -12.09 -17.44 7.52
CA LYS A 307 -12.71 -17.83 6.24
C LYS A 307 -13.68 -16.78 5.77
N PHE A 308 -13.73 -16.54 4.47
CA PHE A 308 -14.68 -15.59 3.91
C PHE A 308 -16.12 -15.99 4.23
N SER A 309 -16.42 -17.30 4.25
CA SER A 309 -17.72 -17.83 4.65
C SER A 309 -18.10 -17.48 6.09
N ASP A 310 -17.12 -17.29 6.98
CA ASP A 310 -17.38 -17.03 8.40
C ASP A 310 -17.89 -15.59 8.62
N TYR A 311 -17.41 -14.62 7.83
CA TYR A 311 -17.95 -13.26 7.81
C TYR A 311 -19.41 -13.24 7.30
N TYR A 312 -19.73 -14.14 6.37
CA TYR A 312 -20.99 -14.17 5.64
C TYR A 312 -22.13 -14.93 6.35
N ASN A 313 -21.85 -15.66 7.43
CA ASN A 313 -22.86 -16.41 8.21
C ASN A 313 -24.01 -15.54 8.79
N ASN A 314 -23.92 -14.20 8.66
CA ASN A 314 -24.94 -13.26 9.09
C ASN A 314 -25.82 -12.69 7.96
N CYS A 315 -25.53 -13.01 6.69
CA CYS A 315 -26.34 -12.60 5.53
C CYS A 315 -27.26 -13.74 5.08
N ASN A 316 -28.52 -13.46 4.76
CA ASN A 316 -29.50 -14.46 4.34
C ASN A 316 -29.33 -14.91 2.85
N ASP A 317 -28.12 -14.87 2.27
CA ASP A 317 -27.86 -15.32 0.90
C ASP A 317 -27.05 -16.62 0.86
N GLU A 318 -27.78 -17.75 0.81
CA GLU A 318 -27.21 -19.10 0.71
C GLU A 318 -26.35 -19.30 -0.55
N THR A 319 -26.55 -18.50 -1.61
CA THR A 319 -25.80 -18.66 -2.86
C THR A 319 -24.40 -18.07 -2.72
N GLU A 320 -24.27 -16.88 -2.15
CA GLU A 320 -22.97 -16.26 -1.90
C GLU A 320 -22.17 -17.01 -0.84
N GLU A 321 -22.82 -17.51 0.22
CA GLU A 321 -22.18 -18.35 1.24
C GLU A 321 -21.48 -19.57 0.61
N VAL A 322 -22.17 -20.29 -0.29
CA VAL A 322 -21.59 -21.45 -0.99
C VAL A 322 -20.41 -21.06 -1.88
N ARG A 323 -20.45 -19.87 -2.51
CA ARG A 323 -19.33 -19.37 -3.31
C ARG A 323 -18.12 -19.06 -2.45
N TYR A 324 -18.31 -18.43 -1.29
CA TYR A 324 -17.24 -18.20 -0.33
C TYR A 324 -16.66 -19.49 0.22
N GLN A 325 -17.51 -20.47 0.59
CA GLN A 325 -17.04 -21.79 1.03
C GLN A 325 -16.16 -22.48 -0.03
N ASN A 326 -16.52 -22.37 -1.31
CA ASN A 326 -15.72 -22.92 -2.41
C ASN A 326 -14.36 -22.21 -2.52
N LEU A 327 -14.33 -20.88 -2.38
CA LEU A 327 -13.09 -20.11 -2.36
C LEU A 327 -12.22 -20.50 -1.16
N ASP A 328 -12.79 -20.58 0.04
CA ASP A 328 -12.09 -20.97 1.26
C ASP A 328 -11.46 -22.37 1.11
N CYS A 329 -12.21 -23.34 0.58
CA CYS A 329 -11.71 -24.68 0.31
C CYS A 329 -10.56 -24.68 -0.70
N LEU A 330 -10.65 -23.85 -1.75
CA LEU A 330 -9.62 -23.72 -2.78
C LEU A 330 -8.32 -23.16 -2.18
N LEU A 331 -8.41 -22.11 -1.36
CA LEU A 331 -7.25 -21.51 -0.68
C LEU A 331 -6.62 -22.50 0.31
N GLU A 332 -7.41 -23.12 1.20
CA GLU A 332 -6.92 -24.10 2.19
C GLU A 332 -6.22 -25.30 1.57
N SER A 333 -6.74 -25.79 0.43
CA SER A 333 -6.23 -27.00 -0.21
C SER A 333 -4.90 -26.78 -0.94
N ASN A 334 -4.58 -25.52 -1.28
CA ASN A 334 -3.47 -25.18 -2.16
C ASN A 334 -2.40 -24.30 -1.51
N LEU A 335 -2.77 -23.52 -0.49
CA LEU A 335 -1.88 -22.57 0.16
C LEU A 335 -1.57 -23.00 1.60
N LYS A 336 -0.38 -22.66 2.07
CA LYS A 336 0.07 -22.84 3.45
C LYS A 336 0.29 -21.49 4.10
N ASN A 337 0.34 -21.46 5.43
CA ASN A 337 0.67 -20.26 6.20
C ASN A 337 -0.20 -19.05 5.79
N ILE A 338 -1.49 -19.30 5.51
CA ILE A 338 -2.42 -18.29 5.04
C ILE A 338 -2.60 -17.26 6.15
N LYS A 339 -2.46 -15.99 5.77
CA LYS A 339 -2.62 -14.84 6.66
C LYS A 339 -3.51 -13.82 5.97
N GLU A 340 -4.22 -13.08 6.78
CA GLU A 340 -4.94 -11.91 6.32
C GLU A 340 -4.15 -10.65 6.70
N TYR A 341 -4.08 -9.71 5.76
CA TYR A 341 -3.45 -8.41 5.94
C TYR A 341 -4.50 -7.33 5.71
N VAL A 342 -4.67 -6.49 6.71
CA VAL A 342 -5.59 -5.36 6.69
C VAL A 342 -4.75 -4.09 6.61
N ILE A 343 -4.86 -3.38 5.49
CA ILE A 343 -4.03 -2.21 5.18
C ILE A 343 -4.93 -1.00 5.01
N GLY A 344 -4.75 -0.03 5.88
CA GLY A 344 -5.45 1.23 5.87
C GLY A 344 -5.90 1.64 7.25
N SER A 345 -6.63 2.74 7.33
CA SER A 345 -7.23 3.21 8.57
C SER A 345 -8.56 3.91 8.28
N GLY A 346 -9.23 4.37 9.36
CA GLY A 346 -10.47 5.10 9.24
C GLY A 346 -11.52 4.32 8.48
N ALA A 347 -11.78 4.75 7.24
CA ALA A 347 -12.92 4.30 6.44
C ALA A 347 -12.62 3.36 5.27
N VAL A 348 -11.36 3.17 4.89
CA VAL A 348 -11.00 2.36 3.72
C VAL A 348 -9.89 1.39 4.09
N TYR A 349 -10.17 0.09 3.96
CA TYR A 349 -9.23 -0.98 4.26
C TYR A 349 -9.05 -1.87 3.03
N TYR A 350 -7.80 -2.06 2.63
CA TYR A 350 -7.42 -3.08 1.67
C TYR A 350 -7.18 -4.38 2.43
N VAL A 351 -7.92 -5.42 2.07
CA VAL A 351 -7.87 -6.73 2.73
C VAL A 351 -7.21 -7.71 1.78
N TYR A 352 -6.11 -8.32 2.22
CA TYR A 352 -5.39 -9.34 1.45
C TYR A 352 -5.34 -10.65 2.22
N VAL A 353 -5.87 -11.72 1.66
CA VAL A 353 -5.67 -13.09 2.14
C VAL A 353 -4.56 -13.72 1.31
N ILE A 354 -3.38 -13.92 1.90
CA ILE A 354 -2.17 -14.36 1.21
C ILE A 354 -1.63 -15.63 1.86
N GLY A 355 -1.31 -16.64 1.04
CA GLY A 355 -0.66 -17.86 1.49
C GLY A 355 0.44 -18.34 0.54
N GLU A 356 1.29 -19.22 1.05
CA GLU A 356 2.43 -19.79 0.34
C GLU A 356 1.98 -20.99 -0.50
N ALA A 357 2.21 -20.94 -1.81
CA ALA A 357 1.95 -22.03 -2.73
C ALA A 357 3.06 -23.10 -2.69
N LYS A 358 2.80 -24.26 -3.31
CA LYS A 358 3.76 -25.39 -3.33
C LYS A 358 5.10 -25.06 -4.00
N THR A 359 5.10 -24.08 -4.89
CA THR A 359 6.27 -23.55 -5.60
C THR A 359 7.16 -22.68 -4.69
N GLY A 360 6.63 -22.19 -3.57
CA GLY A 360 7.29 -21.22 -2.67
C GLY A 360 6.90 -19.76 -2.96
N ASP A 361 6.21 -19.50 -4.07
CA ASP A 361 5.58 -18.20 -4.34
C ASP A 361 4.36 -17.99 -3.44
N TYR A 362 3.88 -16.74 -3.34
CA TYR A 362 2.65 -16.44 -2.60
C TYR A 362 1.52 -16.11 -3.55
N LEU A 363 0.34 -16.65 -3.27
CA LEU A 363 -0.90 -16.35 -3.97
C LEU A 363 -1.99 -16.01 -2.97
N GLY A 364 -3.05 -15.38 -3.46
CA GLY A 364 -4.10 -14.92 -2.57
C GLY A 364 -5.25 -14.23 -3.26
N VAL A 365 -6.06 -13.60 -2.43
CA VAL A 365 -7.17 -12.74 -2.86
C VAL A 365 -7.03 -11.40 -2.16
N SER A 366 -7.35 -10.32 -2.86
CA SER A 366 -7.43 -8.98 -2.32
C SER A 366 -8.80 -8.37 -2.57
N THR A 367 -9.27 -7.53 -1.66
CA THR A 367 -10.50 -6.76 -1.81
C THR A 367 -10.42 -5.46 -1.01
N ILE A 368 -11.45 -4.63 -1.08
CA ILE A 368 -11.57 -3.36 -0.35
C ILE A 368 -12.79 -3.45 0.55
N ALA A 369 -12.61 -3.08 1.82
CA ALA A 369 -13.67 -2.93 2.79
C ALA A 369 -13.83 -1.45 3.17
N ILE A 370 -15.08 -0.97 3.18
CA ILE A 370 -15.44 0.36 3.67
C ILE A 370 -16.19 0.24 5.00
N HIS A 371 -15.81 1.09 5.95
CA HIS A 371 -16.47 1.19 7.25
C HIS A 371 -16.56 2.66 7.72
N THR A 372 -17.76 3.20 7.97
CA THR A 372 -17.98 4.62 8.29
C THR A 372 -18.58 4.87 9.67
#